data_AF-A0A0K9P733-F1
#
_entry.id   AF-A0A0K9P733-F1
#
_cell.length_a   1.000
_cell.length_b   1.000
_cell.length_c   1.000
_cell.angle_alpha   90.00
_cell.angle_beta   90.00
_cell.angle_gamma   90.00
#
_symmetry.space_group_name_H-M   'P 1'
#
loop_
_entity.id
_entity.type
_entity.pdbx_description
1 polymer ?
#
loop_
_entity_poly.entity_id
_entity_poly.type
_entity_poly.pdbx_seq_one_letter_code
_entity_poly.pdbx_strand_id
1 'polypeptide(L)'
;MATLNDTFLADLDELSDNEADILDDENADAGVLEEDADEDMADIEALNYDDLDSVSKLQKTQRYIDIINKVEDALQKGSDIATYGTVLEDDPEYQLIVDCNALSVDIENEIIIIHNFIHDNYRLKFPELESLVHHPVDYARVVKKIGNEIDITLVDLEGLLPSAIIMVVSVTASTTSGKPLPAENLKKTMEACDRALALDMAKKKVLDFVETRMGYIAPNLSAIVGSAVAAKLMGTAGGLSSLAKMPACNVQLLGAKRKNLAGFSTASAQSPVGYIEQTEIFQGTPPALRTRACRLVAAKATLASRVDSIRGDPSGKMGRDLREEIRKKIEKWQEPPPAKQPKPLPVPDSEPKKKRGGRRLRKRKERYAQTDMRKLANRMQFGIQEESSLGDGLGEGYGMLGQAGSGKLRVSVAQTKIAKNSKRFKEKHQGIGGTTSGLTSSLAFTPVQGIELTNPQVRGTQLGGGTQSTYFSEIGTFSKIKRL
;
A
#
# COMPACT_ATOMS: atom_id res chain seq x y z
N MET A 1 24.52 14.22 -47.12
CA MET A 1 23.36 13.97 -46.25
C MET A 1 23.62 12.65 -45.57
N ALA A 2 23.92 12.65 -44.27
CA ALA A 2 23.84 11.43 -43.47
C ALA A 2 22.37 11.28 -43.07
N THR A 3 21.79 10.10 -43.27
CA THR A 3 20.42 9.84 -42.85
C THR A 3 20.38 9.59 -41.35
N LEU A 4 19.23 9.80 -40.71
CA LEU A 4 19.03 9.55 -39.27
C LEU A 4 19.35 8.10 -38.86
N ASN A 5 19.34 7.16 -39.82
CA ASN A 5 19.71 5.78 -39.57
C ASN A 5 21.24 5.60 -39.49
N ASP A 6 22.02 6.35 -40.26
CA ASP A 6 23.49 6.24 -40.26
C ASP A 6 24.12 6.79 -38.98
N THR A 7 23.44 7.73 -38.31
CA THR A 7 23.87 8.26 -37.00
C THR A 7 23.45 7.38 -35.84
N PHE A 8 22.41 6.55 -36.01
CA PHE A 8 21.99 5.59 -35.00
C PHE A 8 22.80 4.29 -35.04
N LEU A 9 23.25 3.86 -36.23
CA LEU A 9 24.11 2.70 -36.39
C LEU A 9 25.53 2.93 -35.86
N ALA A 10 26.07 4.14 -36.05
CA ALA A 10 27.40 4.49 -35.53
C ALA A 10 27.48 4.50 -33.99
N ASP A 11 26.37 4.81 -33.29
CA ASP A 11 26.28 4.76 -31.82
C ASP A 11 26.10 3.32 -31.28
N LEU A 12 25.72 2.36 -32.13
CA LEU A 12 25.54 0.95 -31.75
C LEU A 12 26.82 0.12 -31.98
N ASP A 13 27.60 0.43 -33.02
CA ASP A 13 28.88 -0.25 -33.29
C ASP A 13 29.96 0.08 -32.24
N GLU A 14 29.86 1.20 -31.52
CA GLU A 14 30.83 1.59 -30.47
C GLU A 14 30.62 0.84 -29.13
N LEU A 15 29.55 0.05 -29.00
CA LEU A 15 29.23 -0.73 -27.79
C LEU A 15 29.43 -2.24 -27.94
N SER A 16 29.76 -2.74 -29.14
CA SER A 16 29.83 -4.17 -29.44
C SER A 16 31.23 -4.80 -29.27
N ASP A 17 32.29 -4.01 -29.09
CA ASP A 17 33.67 -4.48 -29.25
C ASP A 17 34.40 -4.92 -27.96
N ASN A 18 33.68 -5.29 -26.90
CA ASN A 18 34.30 -5.89 -25.70
C ASN A 18 33.54 -7.13 -25.20
N GLU A 19 33.45 -8.14 -26.05
CA GLU A 19 33.25 -9.53 -25.60
C GLU A 19 34.62 -10.23 -25.55
N ALA A 20 35.10 -10.47 -24.34
CA ALA A 20 36.21 -11.38 -24.09
C ALA A 20 35.66 -12.59 -23.32
N ASP A 21 35.74 -13.75 -23.98
CA ASP A 21 35.45 -15.06 -23.43
C ASP A 21 36.25 -15.32 -22.13
N ILE A 22 35.56 -15.70 -21.06
CA ILE A 22 36.17 -16.35 -19.90
C ILE A 22 35.42 -17.66 -19.68
N LEU A 23 36.12 -18.75 -20.01
CA LEU A 23 35.78 -20.11 -19.65
C LEU A 23 36.00 -20.35 -18.16
N ASP A 24 35.16 -21.25 -17.64
CA ASP A 24 35.08 -21.82 -16.29
C ASP A 24 36.41 -21.96 -15.52
N ASP A 25 36.42 -21.63 -14.23
CA ASP A 25 36.52 -22.66 -13.18
C ASP A 25 36.33 -22.14 -11.73
N GLU A 26 35.82 -23.06 -10.91
CA GLU A 26 35.90 -23.18 -9.44
C GLU A 26 35.09 -22.26 -8.49
N ASN A 27 33.90 -22.79 -8.14
CA ASN A 27 33.42 -23.03 -6.77
C ASN A 27 34.34 -22.59 -5.61
N ALA A 28 33.86 -21.66 -4.78
CA ALA A 28 33.81 -21.85 -3.32
C ALA A 28 33.06 -20.72 -2.62
N ASP A 29 32.11 -21.13 -1.78
CA ASP A 29 31.66 -20.45 -0.57
C ASP A 29 30.61 -19.33 -0.68
N ALA A 30 29.36 -19.76 -0.89
CA ALA A 30 28.17 -19.06 -0.38
C ALA A 30 27.23 -20.10 0.26
N GLY A 31 27.72 -20.75 1.31
CA GLY A 31 26.90 -21.57 2.18
C GLY A 31 26.18 -20.70 3.21
N VAL A 32 24.89 -21.00 3.36
CA VAL A 32 24.03 -20.68 4.50
C VAL A 32 23.44 -19.27 4.49
N LEU A 33 22.15 -19.17 4.16
CA LEU A 33 21.10 -18.50 4.97
C LEU A 33 19.75 -18.34 4.22
N GLU A 34 19.28 -19.29 3.40
CA GLU A 34 17.87 -19.32 2.95
C GLU A 34 17.39 -20.77 2.71
N GLU A 35 17.41 -21.61 3.75
CA GLU A 35 16.58 -22.81 3.85
C GLU A 35 15.96 -22.73 5.24
N ASP A 36 14.66 -22.42 5.32
CA ASP A 36 13.79 -22.55 6.51
C ASP A 36 12.36 -22.01 6.25
N ALA A 37 12.04 -21.48 5.06
CA ALA A 37 10.70 -20.96 4.75
C ALA A 37 9.91 -21.76 3.69
N ASP A 38 10.57 -22.63 2.90
CA ASP A 38 9.92 -23.34 1.80
C ASP A 38 9.61 -24.83 2.11
N GLU A 39 10.22 -25.41 3.16
CA GLU A 39 9.94 -26.81 3.55
C GLU A 39 8.56 -26.97 4.21
N ASP A 40 8.01 -25.93 4.86
CA ASP A 40 6.68 -25.98 5.47
C ASP A 40 5.52 -25.80 4.45
N MET A 41 5.81 -25.41 3.21
CA MET A 41 4.81 -25.21 2.14
C MET A 41 4.64 -26.45 1.25
N ALA A 42 5.66 -27.29 1.13
CA ALA A 42 5.62 -28.51 0.30
C ALA A 42 4.83 -29.65 0.95
N ASP A 43 4.71 -29.66 2.28
CA ASP A 43 4.00 -30.71 3.03
C ASP A 43 2.47 -30.51 3.10
N ILE A 44 1.95 -29.45 2.49
CA ILE A 44 0.52 -29.09 2.53
C ILE A 44 -0.29 -29.80 1.42
N GLU A 45 0.35 -30.29 0.36
CA GLU A 45 -0.35 -30.87 -0.82
C GLU A 45 -0.78 -32.34 -0.63
N ALA A 46 -0.33 -33.03 0.43
CA ALA A 46 -0.55 -34.47 0.62
C ALA A 46 -1.49 -34.85 1.79
N LEU A 47 -2.20 -33.89 2.38
CA LEU A 47 -3.26 -34.21 3.34
C LEU A 47 -4.57 -34.50 2.61
N ASN A 48 -5.24 -35.59 2.98
CA ASN A 48 -6.55 -35.94 2.45
C ASN A 48 -7.57 -34.86 2.87
N TYR A 49 -7.76 -33.85 2.02
CA TYR A 49 -8.56 -32.64 2.26
C TYR A 49 -10.07 -32.88 2.37
N ASP A 50 -10.55 -34.12 2.21
CA ASP A 50 -11.98 -34.40 2.13
C ASP A 50 -12.70 -34.38 3.49
N ASP A 51 -11.96 -34.51 4.60
CA ASP A 51 -12.54 -34.58 5.94
C ASP A 51 -12.26 -33.31 6.75
N LEU A 52 -13.33 -32.57 7.07
CA LEU A 52 -13.28 -31.35 7.90
C LEU A 52 -12.58 -31.56 9.25
N ASP A 53 -12.66 -32.77 9.78
CA ASP A 53 -12.04 -33.18 11.05
C ASP A 53 -10.52 -33.32 11.00
N SER A 54 -9.93 -33.54 9.82
CA SER A 54 -8.47 -33.52 9.65
C SER A 54 -7.95 -32.09 9.56
N VAL A 55 -8.79 -31.18 9.05
CA VAL A 55 -8.48 -29.77 8.77
C VAL A 55 -8.65 -28.87 9.99
N SER A 56 -9.73 -29.05 10.78
CA SER A 56 -10.01 -28.27 11.99
C SER A 56 -9.70 -29.08 13.26
N LYS A 57 -8.51 -28.87 13.85
CA LYS A 57 -8.03 -29.62 15.04
C LYS A 57 -8.14 -28.83 16.34
N LEU A 58 -8.21 -27.49 16.30
CA LEU A 58 -8.06 -26.64 17.49
C LEU A 58 -9.18 -26.88 18.50
N GLN A 59 -10.43 -26.95 18.03
CA GLN A 59 -11.61 -27.15 18.87
C GLN A 59 -11.57 -28.46 19.68
N LYS A 60 -10.84 -29.48 19.17
CA LYS A 60 -10.68 -30.78 19.84
C LYS A 60 -9.52 -30.80 20.84
N THR A 61 -8.67 -29.78 20.83
CA THR A 61 -7.49 -29.71 21.68
C THR A 61 -7.91 -29.39 23.11
N GLN A 62 -7.38 -30.14 24.10
CA GLN A 62 -7.66 -29.88 25.52
C GLN A 62 -7.33 -28.44 25.91
N ARG A 63 -6.21 -27.89 25.41
CA ARG A 63 -5.81 -26.49 25.58
C ARG A 63 -6.93 -25.50 25.22
N TYR A 64 -7.62 -25.70 24.10
CA TYR A 64 -8.71 -24.81 23.66
C TYR A 64 -9.88 -24.88 24.64
N ILE A 65 -10.31 -26.08 25.00
CA ILE A 65 -11.43 -26.32 25.91
C ILE A 65 -11.15 -25.70 27.29
N ASP A 66 -9.95 -25.94 27.82
CA ASP A 66 -9.55 -25.44 29.13
C ASP A 66 -9.49 -23.91 29.18
N ILE A 67 -8.92 -23.27 28.15
CA ILE A 67 -8.83 -21.81 28.09
C ILE A 67 -10.22 -21.18 27.92
N ILE A 68 -11.05 -21.70 27.01
CA ILE A 68 -12.40 -21.16 26.79
C ILE A 68 -13.25 -21.29 28.05
N ASN A 69 -13.20 -22.44 28.75
CA ASN A 69 -13.93 -22.62 30.01
C ASN A 69 -13.45 -21.65 31.08
N LYS A 70 -12.13 -21.47 31.24
CA LYS A 70 -11.57 -20.48 32.19
C LYS A 70 -12.00 -19.05 31.85
N VAL A 71 -12.07 -18.70 30.57
CA VAL A 71 -12.53 -17.40 30.10
C VAL A 71 -14.01 -17.21 30.40
N GLU A 72 -14.85 -18.22 30.15
CA GLU A 72 -16.28 -18.16 30.47
C GLU A 72 -16.51 -18.04 31.98
N ASP A 73 -15.79 -18.80 32.80
CA ASP A 73 -15.83 -18.69 34.26
C ASP A 73 -15.41 -17.29 34.73
N ALA A 74 -14.36 -16.73 34.13
CA ALA A 74 -13.85 -15.40 34.49
C ALA A 74 -14.82 -14.27 34.05
N LEU A 75 -15.49 -14.43 32.91
CA LEU A 75 -16.54 -13.51 32.46
C LEU A 75 -17.78 -13.59 33.36
N GLN A 76 -18.16 -14.79 33.83
CA GLN A 76 -19.32 -14.98 34.71
C GLN A 76 -19.08 -14.46 36.14
N LYS A 77 -17.86 -14.62 36.67
CA LYS A 77 -17.49 -14.11 38.01
C LYS A 77 -17.57 -12.59 38.11
N GLY A 78 -17.59 -11.86 36.99
CA GLY A 78 -17.63 -10.40 37.00
C GLY A 78 -16.33 -9.80 37.56
N SER A 79 -16.20 -8.48 37.43
CA SER A 79 -14.97 -7.76 37.75
C SER A 79 -14.76 -7.58 39.26
N ASP A 80 -14.41 -8.65 39.99
CA ASP A 80 -13.91 -8.56 41.36
C ASP A 80 -12.44 -8.10 41.41
N ILE A 81 -12.03 -7.19 40.53
CA ILE A 81 -10.72 -6.52 40.63
C ILE A 81 -10.93 -5.16 41.28
N ALA A 82 -11.24 -5.24 42.58
CA ALA A 82 -10.78 -4.22 43.50
C ALA A 82 -9.34 -4.58 43.88
N THR A 83 -8.39 -3.74 43.46
CA THR A 83 -7.20 -3.45 44.26
C THR A 83 -6.21 -4.61 44.45
N TYR A 84 -5.58 -5.10 43.38
CA TYR A 84 -4.28 -5.78 43.53
C TYR A 84 -3.21 -5.01 42.76
N GLY A 85 -2.36 -4.33 43.55
CA GLY A 85 -1.21 -3.59 43.07
C GLY A 85 -0.14 -4.52 42.53
N THR A 86 0.56 -4.04 41.50
CA THR A 86 1.82 -4.57 40.93
C THR A 86 1.82 -6.07 40.61
N VAL A 87 1.63 -6.36 39.32
CA VAL A 87 1.68 -7.71 38.74
C VAL A 87 3.10 -8.26 38.77
N LEU A 88 3.29 -9.48 39.27
CA LEU A 88 4.45 -10.31 38.97
C LEU A 88 4.15 -11.10 37.69
N GLU A 89 5.14 -11.42 36.86
CA GLU A 89 4.91 -12.21 35.62
C GLU A 89 4.29 -13.60 35.90
N ASP A 90 4.31 -14.04 37.16
CA ASP A 90 3.77 -15.30 37.66
C ASP A 90 2.29 -15.26 38.05
N ASP A 91 1.61 -14.11 37.93
CA ASP A 91 0.19 -14.03 38.30
C ASP A 91 -0.67 -14.91 37.35
N PRO A 92 -1.53 -15.79 37.90
CA PRO A 92 -2.28 -16.76 37.10
C PRO A 92 -3.26 -16.08 36.12
N GLU A 93 -3.73 -14.89 36.46
CA GLU A 93 -4.57 -14.09 35.56
C GLU A 93 -3.80 -13.54 34.36
N TYR A 94 -2.54 -13.13 34.55
CA TYR A 94 -1.71 -12.64 33.45
C TYR A 94 -1.35 -13.78 32.49
N GLN A 95 -1.02 -14.95 33.03
CA GLN A 95 -0.78 -16.16 32.22
C GLN A 95 -2.01 -16.53 31.38
N LEU A 96 -3.22 -16.49 31.96
CA LEU A 96 -4.46 -16.74 31.22
C LEU A 96 -4.63 -15.77 30.04
N ILE A 97 -4.23 -14.50 30.17
CA ILE A 97 -4.36 -13.52 29.08
C ILE A 97 -3.32 -13.75 27.99
N VAL A 98 -2.09 -14.13 28.35
CA VAL A 98 -1.08 -14.54 27.37
C VAL A 98 -1.57 -15.76 26.59
N ASP A 99 -2.14 -16.75 27.27
CA ASP A 99 -2.76 -17.92 26.66
C ASP A 99 -3.94 -17.55 25.75
N CYS A 100 -4.79 -16.61 26.19
CA CYS A 100 -5.90 -16.08 25.39
C CYS A 100 -5.42 -15.42 24.10
N ASN A 101 -4.35 -14.62 24.17
CA ASN A 101 -3.79 -13.96 22.99
C ASN A 101 -3.21 -14.97 22.01
N ALA A 102 -2.47 -15.97 22.50
CA ALA A 102 -1.98 -17.06 21.66
C ALA A 102 -3.12 -17.84 21.02
N LEU A 103 -4.14 -18.21 21.81
CA LEU A 103 -5.34 -18.88 21.30
C LEU A 103 -6.10 -18.04 20.26
N SER A 104 -6.15 -16.71 20.42
CA SER A 104 -6.79 -15.83 19.44
C SER A 104 -6.10 -15.88 18.08
N VAL A 105 -4.76 -15.98 18.05
CA VAL A 105 -4.00 -16.15 16.80
C VAL A 105 -4.25 -17.53 16.20
N ASP A 106 -4.24 -18.57 17.04
CA ASP A 106 -4.54 -19.94 16.61
C ASP A 106 -5.94 -20.04 15.99
N ILE A 107 -6.94 -19.38 16.59
CA ILE A 107 -8.32 -19.30 16.05
C ILE A 107 -8.35 -18.55 14.71
N GLU A 108 -7.61 -17.45 14.56
CA GLU A 108 -7.54 -16.72 13.29
C GLU A 108 -6.98 -17.58 12.16
N ASN A 109 -5.88 -18.29 12.43
CA ASN A 109 -5.26 -19.19 11.47
C ASN A 109 -6.21 -20.33 11.07
N GLU A 110 -6.90 -20.94 12.05
CA GLU A 110 -7.86 -22.00 11.76
C GLU A 110 -9.08 -21.50 10.96
N ILE A 111 -9.56 -20.28 11.22
CA ILE A 111 -10.62 -19.66 10.39
C ILE A 111 -10.17 -19.52 8.93
N ILE A 112 -8.90 -19.20 8.66
CA ILE A 112 -8.37 -19.10 7.29
C ILE A 112 -8.33 -20.50 6.64
N ILE A 113 -7.87 -21.51 7.37
CA ILE A 113 -7.83 -22.88 6.87
C ILE A 113 -9.25 -23.39 6.54
N ILE A 114 -10.21 -23.17 7.44
CA ILE A 114 -11.62 -23.54 7.21
C ILE A 114 -12.21 -22.74 6.04
N HIS A 115 -11.84 -21.47 5.88
CA HIS A 115 -12.29 -20.66 4.74
C HIS A 115 -11.83 -21.25 3.40
N ASN A 116 -10.58 -21.69 3.31
CA ASN A 116 -10.06 -22.36 2.11
C ASN A 116 -10.82 -23.68 1.85
N PHE A 117 -11.10 -24.47 2.89
CA PHE A 117 -11.91 -25.68 2.77
C PHE A 117 -13.34 -25.39 2.27
N ILE A 118 -14.01 -24.36 2.82
CA ILE A 118 -15.35 -23.95 2.34
C ILE A 118 -15.25 -23.49 0.88
N HIS A 119 -14.24 -22.72 0.55
CA HIS A 119 -13.99 -22.21 -0.79
C HIS A 119 -13.87 -23.36 -1.81
N ASP A 120 -12.99 -24.32 -1.58
CA ASP A 120 -12.70 -25.39 -2.53
C ASP A 120 -13.93 -26.27 -2.80
N ASN A 121 -14.71 -26.55 -1.75
CA ASN A 121 -15.94 -27.30 -1.86
C ASN A 121 -17.08 -26.50 -2.53
N TYR A 122 -17.18 -25.20 -2.26
CA TYR A 122 -18.25 -24.34 -2.79
C TYR A 122 -17.95 -23.77 -4.19
N ARG A 123 -16.69 -23.84 -4.63
CA ARG A 123 -16.24 -23.42 -5.97
C ARG A 123 -17.00 -24.08 -7.12
N LEU A 124 -17.46 -25.32 -6.93
CA LEU A 124 -18.26 -26.03 -7.94
C LEU A 124 -19.63 -25.37 -8.19
N LYS A 125 -20.17 -24.69 -7.18
CA LYS A 125 -21.48 -24.02 -7.25
C LYS A 125 -21.36 -22.55 -7.61
N PHE A 126 -20.44 -21.83 -6.98
CA PHE A 126 -20.34 -20.39 -7.18
C PHE A 126 -18.87 -19.94 -7.15
N PRO A 127 -18.12 -20.19 -8.24
CA PRO A 127 -16.69 -19.91 -8.30
C PRO A 127 -16.37 -18.41 -8.18
N GLU A 128 -17.25 -17.53 -8.63
CA GLU A 128 -17.01 -16.08 -8.61
C GLU A 128 -17.12 -15.47 -7.21
N LEU A 129 -17.73 -16.18 -6.23
CA LEU A 129 -18.01 -15.63 -4.90
C LEU A 129 -16.75 -15.23 -4.12
N GLU A 130 -15.64 -15.95 -4.32
CA GLU A 130 -14.33 -15.65 -3.70
C GLU A 130 -13.83 -14.25 -4.08
N SER A 131 -13.95 -13.92 -5.37
CA SER A 131 -13.52 -12.63 -5.91
C SER A 131 -14.39 -11.48 -5.42
N LEU A 132 -15.62 -11.77 -4.97
CA LEU A 132 -16.59 -10.78 -4.51
C LEU A 132 -16.47 -10.51 -3.01
N VAL A 133 -16.40 -11.57 -2.20
CA VAL A 133 -16.38 -11.50 -0.73
C VAL A 133 -15.06 -12.03 -0.19
N HIS A 134 -14.14 -11.11 0.10
CA HIS A 134 -12.79 -11.44 0.56
C HIS A 134 -12.67 -11.79 2.05
N HIS A 135 -13.66 -11.43 2.88
CA HIS A 135 -13.55 -11.66 4.33
C HIS A 135 -14.04 -13.08 4.67
N PRO A 136 -13.21 -13.92 5.33
CA PRO A 136 -13.54 -15.31 5.65
C PRO A 136 -14.89 -15.52 6.36
N VAL A 137 -15.16 -14.74 7.41
CA VAL A 137 -16.38 -14.86 8.20
C VAL A 137 -17.61 -14.41 7.41
N ASP A 138 -17.51 -13.33 6.64
CA ASP A 138 -18.62 -12.85 5.82
C ASP A 138 -18.90 -13.84 4.67
N TYR A 139 -17.85 -14.43 4.07
CA TYR A 139 -17.97 -15.50 3.08
C TYR A 139 -18.72 -16.71 3.63
N ALA A 140 -18.33 -17.21 4.81
CA ALA A 140 -19.02 -18.34 5.46
C ALA A 140 -20.51 -18.02 5.74
N ARG A 141 -20.85 -16.80 6.17
CA ARG A 141 -22.25 -16.39 6.38
C ARG A 141 -23.05 -16.36 5.08
N VAL A 142 -22.44 -15.89 4.00
CA VAL A 142 -23.08 -15.79 2.69
C VAL A 142 -23.28 -17.18 2.10
N VAL A 143 -22.26 -18.05 2.14
CA VAL A 143 -22.37 -19.45 1.71
C VAL A 143 -23.47 -20.17 2.49
N LYS A 144 -23.51 -20.00 3.82
CA LYS A 144 -24.53 -20.60 4.68
C LYS A 144 -25.95 -20.11 4.34
N LYS A 145 -26.14 -18.83 4.01
CA LYS A 145 -27.44 -18.29 3.61
C LYS A 145 -27.87 -18.75 2.20
N ILE A 146 -26.95 -18.81 1.24
CA ILE A 146 -27.27 -19.19 -0.14
C ILE A 146 -27.49 -20.71 -0.27
N GLY A 147 -26.72 -21.54 0.45
CA GLY A 147 -26.87 -23.00 0.45
C GLY A 147 -26.79 -23.60 -0.96
N ASN A 148 -27.82 -24.32 -1.42
CA ASN A 148 -27.93 -24.82 -2.80
C ASN A 148 -28.93 -24.03 -3.67
N GLU A 149 -29.47 -22.91 -3.19
CA GLU A 149 -30.46 -22.15 -3.93
C GLU A 149 -29.84 -21.56 -5.20
N ILE A 150 -30.57 -21.66 -6.31
CA ILE A 150 -30.17 -21.18 -7.64
C ILE A 150 -30.66 -19.75 -7.83
N ASP A 151 -31.86 -19.45 -7.33
CA ASP A 151 -32.44 -18.11 -7.40
C ASP A 151 -32.04 -17.30 -6.16
N ILE A 152 -31.03 -16.44 -6.32
CA ILE A 152 -30.53 -15.59 -5.23
C ILE A 152 -31.56 -14.54 -4.82
N THR A 153 -32.58 -14.23 -5.65
CA THR A 153 -33.62 -13.26 -5.26
C THR A 153 -34.47 -13.74 -4.09
N LEU A 154 -34.50 -15.05 -3.83
CA LEU A 154 -35.19 -15.65 -2.69
C LEU A 154 -34.37 -15.57 -1.39
N VAL A 155 -33.06 -15.36 -1.49
CA VAL A 155 -32.13 -15.31 -0.36
C VAL A 155 -31.99 -13.87 0.12
N ASP A 156 -32.43 -13.62 1.34
CA ASP A 156 -32.21 -12.32 1.97
C ASP A 156 -30.74 -12.18 2.44
N LEU A 157 -29.96 -11.43 1.67
CA LEU A 157 -28.57 -11.06 1.98
C LEU A 157 -28.44 -9.73 2.73
N GLU A 158 -29.57 -9.07 3.04
CA GLU A 158 -29.56 -7.80 3.79
C GLU A 158 -28.93 -7.99 5.19
N GLY A 159 -28.22 -6.96 5.64
CA GLY A 159 -27.49 -6.97 6.91
C GLY A 159 -26.18 -7.77 6.93
N LEU A 160 -25.92 -8.65 5.96
CA LEU A 160 -24.62 -9.34 5.84
C LEU A 160 -23.60 -8.53 5.03
N LEU A 161 -24.03 -8.02 3.88
CA LEU A 161 -23.17 -7.31 2.93
C LEU A 161 -23.75 -5.93 2.62
N PRO A 162 -22.92 -4.95 2.25
CA PRO A 162 -23.38 -3.68 1.69
C PRO A 162 -24.21 -3.90 0.41
N SER A 163 -25.24 -3.08 0.20
CA SER A 163 -26.17 -3.21 -0.95
C SER A 163 -25.47 -3.24 -2.31
N ALA A 164 -24.35 -2.53 -2.46
CA ALA A 164 -23.55 -2.56 -3.68
C ALA A 164 -22.99 -3.96 -3.98
N ILE A 165 -22.47 -4.66 -2.96
CA ILE A 165 -21.94 -6.01 -3.12
C ILE A 165 -23.09 -7.00 -3.34
N ILE A 166 -24.23 -6.82 -2.66
CA ILE A 166 -25.43 -7.64 -2.89
C ILE A 166 -25.85 -7.60 -4.36
N MET A 167 -25.90 -6.41 -4.98
CA MET A 167 -26.24 -6.29 -6.40
C MET A 167 -25.22 -6.98 -7.31
N VAL A 168 -23.92 -6.85 -7.03
CA VAL A 168 -22.89 -7.52 -7.83
C VAL A 168 -23.03 -9.04 -7.69
N VAL A 169 -23.20 -9.54 -6.47
CA VAL A 169 -23.42 -10.98 -6.19
C VAL A 169 -24.66 -11.49 -6.91
N SER A 170 -25.79 -10.76 -6.90
CA SER A 170 -27.01 -11.18 -7.59
C SER A 170 -26.86 -11.19 -9.12
N VAL A 171 -26.16 -10.21 -9.69
CA VAL A 171 -25.90 -10.15 -11.13
C VAL A 171 -24.97 -11.28 -11.54
N THR A 172 -23.85 -11.48 -10.81
CA THR A 172 -22.92 -12.57 -11.10
C THR A 172 -23.60 -13.92 -10.96
N ALA A 173 -24.41 -14.10 -9.90
CA ALA A 173 -25.19 -15.30 -9.64
C ALA A 173 -26.10 -15.71 -10.79
N SER A 174 -26.79 -14.73 -11.38
CA SER A 174 -27.69 -14.92 -12.53
C SER A 174 -26.95 -15.39 -13.78
N THR A 175 -25.65 -15.12 -13.88
CA THR A 175 -24.78 -15.53 -14.98
C THR A 175 -23.80 -16.64 -14.61
N THR A 176 -23.93 -17.25 -13.42
CA THR A 176 -22.98 -18.29 -12.97
C THR A 176 -23.07 -19.52 -13.83
N SER A 177 -21.92 -20.15 -14.05
CA SER A 177 -21.79 -21.43 -14.75
C SER A 177 -21.81 -22.63 -13.79
N GLY A 178 -22.02 -22.38 -12.49
CA GLY A 178 -21.91 -23.39 -11.46
C GLY A 178 -23.07 -24.38 -11.43
N LYS A 179 -22.84 -25.50 -10.74
CA LYS A 179 -23.81 -26.61 -10.62
C LYS A 179 -24.25 -26.78 -9.17
N PRO A 180 -25.48 -27.28 -8.92
CA PRO A 180 -25.90 -27.59 -7.56
C PRO A 180 -24.98 -28.65 -6.95
N LEU A 181 -24.61 -28.45 -5.68
CA LEU A 181 -23.75 -29.37 -4.94
C LEU A 181 -24.49 -30.67 -4.61
N PRO A 182 -23.80 -31.81 -4.57
CA PRO A 182 -24.38 -33.04 -4.03
C PRO A 182 -24.65 -32.89 -2.52
N ALA A 183 -25.64 -33.62 -2.02
CA ALA A 183 -26.12 -33.47 -0.64
C ALA A 183 -25.03 -33.74 0.42
N GLU A 184 -24.07 -34.62 0.14
CA GLU A 184 -22.95 -34.90 1.04
C GLU A 184 -21.99 -33.70 1.14
N ASN A 185 -21.56 -33.16 0.00
CA ASN A 185 -20.66 -31.99 -0.02
C ASN A 185 -21.36 -30.76 0.56
N LEU A 186 -22.67 -30.59 0.32
CA LEU A 186 -23.43 -29.52 0.94
C LEU A 186 -23.46 -29.63 2.46
N LYS A 187 -23.65 -30.84 3.01
CA LYS A 187 -23.60 -31.02 4.48
C LYS A 187 -22.21 -30.68 5.02
N LYS A 188 -21.15 -31.14 4.36
CA LYS A 188 -19.76 -30.82 4.74
C LYS A 188 -19.48 -29.30 4.70
N THR A 189 -19.93 -28.59 3.66
CA THR A 189 -19.74 -27.14 3.56
C THR A 189 -20.53 -26.38 4.61
N MET A 190 -21.77 -26.79 4.88
CA MET A 190 -22.61 -26.17 5.92
C MET A 190 -22.02 -26.38 7.31
N GLU A 191 -21.53 -27.59 7.61
CA GLU A 191 -20.85 -27.88 8.86
C GLU A 191 -19.56 -27.06 9.02
N ALA A 192 -18.77 -26.93 7.96
CA ALA A 192 -17.59 -26.07 7.96
C ALA A 192 -17.93 -24.59 8.21
N CYS A 193 -19.02 -24.09 7.62
CA CYS A 193 -19.52 -22.75 7.90
C CYS A 193 -19.92 -22.59 9.37
N ASP A 194 -20.58 -23.58 9.97
CA ASP A 194 -20.98 -23.56 11.37
C ASP A 194 -19.76 -23.55 12.31
N ARG A 195 -18.73 -24.35 12.00
CA ARG A 195 -17.46 -24.34 12.76
C ARG A 195 -16.75 -23.00 12.68
N ALA A 196 -16.65 -22.40 11.48
CA ALA A 196 -16.06 -21.07 11.31
C ALA A 196 -16.81 -19.99 12.11
N LEU A 197 -18.14 -20.05 12.14
CA LEU A 197 -18.97 -19.14 12.93
C LEU A 197 -18.82 -19.37 14.45
N ALA A 198 -18.71 -20.62 14.88
CA ALA A 198 -18.44 -20.95 16.27
C ALA A 198 -17.09 -20.41 16.74
N LEU A 199 -16.04 -20.53 15.91
CA LEU A 199 -14.72 -19.94 16.16
C LEU A 199 -14.75 -18.41 16.21
N ASP A 200 -15.47 -17.75 15.31
CA ASP A 200 -15.66 -16.29 15.35
C ASP A 200 -16.35 -15.83 16.65
N MET A 201 -17.35 -16.59 17.14
CA MET A 201 -17.99 -16.33 18.43
C MET A 201 -17.04 -16.56 19.61
N ALA A 202 -16.27 -17.65 19.59
CA ALA A 202 -15.28 -17.95 20.63
C ALA A 202 -14.20 -16.86 20.69
N LYS A 203 -13.69 -16.43 19.54
CA LYS A 203 -12.74 -15.32 19.44
C LYS A 203 -13.30 -14.03 20.04
N LYS A 204 -14.57 -13.71 19.78
CA LYS A 204 -15.23 -12.54 20.40
C LYS A 204 -15.25 -12.64 21.92
N LYS A 205 -15.62 -13.79 22.48
CA LYS A 205 -15.58 -14.01 23.94
C LYS A 205 -14.19 -13.78 24.52
N VAL A 206 -13.15 -14.30 23.85
CA VAL A 206 -11.75 -14.09 24.25
C VAL A 206 -11.36 -12.60 24.21
N LEU A 207 -11.73 -11.89 23.14
CA LEU A 207 -11.46 -10.45 23.01
C LEU A 207 -12.22 -9.62 24.04
N ASP A 208 -13.48 -9.96 24.34
CA ASP A 208 -14.29 -9.30 25.36
C ASP A 208 -13.66 -9.48 26.75
N PHE A 209 -13.17 -10.69 27.06
CA PHE A 209 -12.42 -10.95 28.29
C PHE A 209 -11.15 -10.10 28.37
N VAL A 210 -10.33 -10.09 27.33
CA VAL A 210 -9.10 -9.28 27.27
C VAL A 210 -9.42 -7.78 27.38
N GLU A 211 -10.53 -7.32 26.81
CA GLU A 211 -10.99 -5.94 26.94
C GLU A 211 -11.25 -5.56 28.41
N THR A 212 -11.93 -6.40 29.18
CA THR A 212 -12.20 -6.12 30.61
C THR A 212 -10.92 -5.99 31.45
N ARG A 213 -9.83 -6.65 31.03
CA ARG A 213 -8.52 -6.62 31.71
C ARG A 213 -7.54 -5.63 31.07
N MET A 214 -7.94 -4.92 30.02
CA MET A 214 -7.01 -4.09 29.24
C MET A 214 -6.50 -2.87 30.02
N GLY A 215 -7.31 -2.31 30.93
CA GLY A 215 -6.91 -1.22 31.81
C GLY A 215 -5.79 -1.59 32.78
N TYR A 216 -5.60 -2.88 33.04
CA TYR A 216 -4.52 -3.43 33.87
C TYR A 216 -3.28 -3.79 33.04
N ILE A 217 -3.47 -4.37 31.85
CA ILE A 217 -2.39 -4.87 31.00
C ILE A 217 -1.69 -3.76 30.22
N ALA A 218 -2.48 -2.91 29.57
CA ALA A 218 -1.98 -1.85 28.71
C ALA A 218 -2.72 -0.53 29.00
N PRO A 219 -2.49 0.07 30.18
CA PRO A 219 -3.17 1.29 30.60
C PRO A 219 -2.84 2.47 29.67
N ASN A 220 -1.62 2.57 29.14
CA ASN A 220 -1.24 3.69 28.28
C ASN A 220 -1.85 3.56 26.88
N LEU A 221 -1.82 2.35 26.29
CA LEU A 221 -2.44 2.07 25.00
C LEU A 221 -3.95 2.29 25.05
N SER A 222 -4.60 1.80 26.11
CA SER A 222 -6.04 1.99 26.36
C SER A 222 -6.41 3.46 26.48
N ALA A 223 -5.59 4.26 27.16
CA ALA A 223 -5.84 5.69 27.30
C ALA A 223 -5.86 6.39 25.93
N ILE A 224 -5.04 5.97 24.97
CA ILE A 224 -5.00 6.59 23.62
C ILE A 224 -6.15 6.09 22.74
N VAL A 225 -6.28 4.78 22.60
CA VAL A 225 -7.08 4.15 21.54
C VAL A 225 -8.44 3.66 22.06
N GLY A 226 -8.57 3.41 23.36
CA GLY A 226 -9.72 2.77 24.00
C GLY A 226 -9.50 1.27 24.22
N SER A 227 -10.15 0.69 25.24
CA SER A 227 -10.00 -0.73 25.64
C SER A 227 -10.37 -1.70 24.51
N ALA A 228 -11.54 -1.51 23.88
CA ALA A 228 -12.02 -2.37 22.79
C ALA A 228 -11.05 -2.43 21.61
N VAL A 229 -10.53 -1.27 21.20
CA VAL A 229 -9.62 -1.20 20.04
C VAL A 229 -8.23 -1.70 20.43
N ALA A 230 -7.78 -1.43 21.66
CA ALA A 230 -6.52 -1.97 22.18
C ALA A 230 -6.56 -3.51 22.23
N ALA A 231 -7.66 -4.13 22.68
CA ALA A 231 -7.85 -5.57 22.66
C ALA A 231 -7.77 -6.16 21.25
N LYS A 232 -8.40 -5.53 20.26
CA LYS A 232 -8.32 -5.96 18.85
C LYS A 232 -6.91 -5.81 18.27
N LEU A 233 -6.22 -4.71 18.57
CA LEU A 233 -4.83 -4.50 18.13
C LEU A 233 -3.88 -5.52 18.76
N MET A 234 -4.07 -5.83 20.04
CA MET A 234 -3.27 -6.83 20.74
C MET A 234 -3.55 -8.24 20.24
N GLY A 235 -4.83 -8.61 20.06
CA GLY A 235 -5.23 -9.92 19.55
C GLY A 235 -4.67 -10.20 18.16
N THR A 236 -4.80 -9.24 17.23
CA THR A 236 -4.25 -9.39 15.86
C THR A 236 -2.74 -9.30 15.79
N ALA A 237 -2.08 -8.60 16.71
CA ALA A 237 -0.62 -8.60 16.80
C ALA A 237 -0.07 -9.88 17.45
N GLY A 238 -0.90 -10.68 18.13
CA GLY A 238 -0.47 -11.84 18.90
C GLY A 238 0.12 -11.50 20.27
N GLY A 239 -0.32 -10.41 20.89
CA GLY A 239 0.09 -9.99 22.23
C GLY A 239 0.74 -8.60 22.30
N LEU A 240 1.06 -8.17 23.53
CA LEU A 240 1.62 -6.85 23.78
C LEU A 240 3.08 -6.72 23.30
N SER A 241 3.89 -7.77 23.50
CA SER A 241 5.30 -7.79 23.13
C SER A 241 5.51 -7.75 21.62
N SER A 242 4.69 -8.46 20.85
CA SER A 242 4.70 -8.40 19.38
C SER A 242 4.22 -7.04 18.88
N LEU A 243 3.14 -6.48 19.46
CA LEU A 243 2.65 -5.15 19.14
C LEU A 243 3.69 -4.04 19.42
N ALA A 244 4.51 -4.18 20.45
CA ALA A 244 5.59 -3.24 20.77
C ALA A 244 6.74 -3.27 19.75
N LYS A 245 7.04 -4.46 19.20
CA LYS A 245 8.05 -4.66 18.14
C LYS A 245 7.57 -4.12 16.78
N MET A 246 6.27 -4.12 16.53
CA MET A 246 5.70 -3.62 15.26
C MET A 246 6.01 -2.13 15.02
N PRO A 247 6.32 -1.74 13.76
CA PRO A 247 6.46 -0.34 13.40
C PRO A 247 5.08 0.33 13.28
N ALA A 248 5.06 1.66 13.46
CA ALA A 248 3.83 2.46 13.43
C ALA A 248 3.02 2.33 12.13
N CYS A 249 3.68 2.14 10.99
CA CYS A 249 3.01 1.97 9.70
C CYS A 249 2.21 0.67 9.62
N ASN A 250 2.70 -0.40 10.26
CA ASN A 250 2.00 -1.69 10.28
C ASN A 250 0.83 -1.63 11.26
N VAL A 251 1.02 -1.02 12.44
CA VAL A 251 -0.05 -0.80 13.42
C VAL A 251 -1.19 0.03 12.85
N GLN A 252 -0.89 0.99 11.94
CA GLN A 252 -1.91 1.76 11.23
C GLN A 252 -2.87 0.87 10.40
N LEU A 253 -2.37 -0.23 9.87
CA LEU A 253 -3.07 -1.13 8.96
C LEU A 253 -3.67 -2.36 9.66
N LEU A 254 -3.44 -2.56 10.96
CA LEU A 254 -3.98 -3.70 11.70
C LEU A 254 -5.51 -3.69 11.71
N GLY A 255 -6.12 -4.78 11.22
CA GLY A 255 -7.57 -4.90 11.06
C GLY A 255 -8.13 -4.25 9.79
N ALA A 256 -7.26 -3.77 8.88
CA ALA A 256 -7.70 -3.27 7.59
C ALA A 256 -8.30 -4.40 6.75
N LYS A 257 -9.60 -4.30 6.44
CA LYS A 257 -10.25 -5.21 5.49
C LYS A 257 -9.84 -4.86 4.06
N ARG A 258 -9.50 -5.87 3.26
CA ARG A 258 -9.38 -5.71 1.81
C ARG A 258 -10.75 -5.29 1.26
N LYS A 259 -10.82 -4.09 0.67
CA LYS A 259 -12.04 -3.60 0.04
C LYS A 259 -12.02 -4.03 -1.41
N ASN A 260 -13.07 -4.72 -1.84
CA ASN A 260 -13.27 -4.98 -3.25
C ASN A 260 -13.62 -3.64 -3.93
N LEU A 261 -12.93 -3.32 -5.03
CA LEU A 261 -13.22 -2.15 -5.86
C LEU A 261 -14.42 -2.40 -6.79
N ALA A 262 -15.22 -3.43 -6.52
CA ALA A 262 -16.45 -3.74 -7.22
C ALA A 262 -17.42 -2.55 -7.16
N GLY A 263 -17.38 -1.70 -8.19
CA GLY A 263 -18.21 -0.50 -8.35
C GLY A 263 -17.46 0.66 -9.01
N PHE A 264 -18.19 1.55 -9.70
CA PHE A 264 -17.63 2.71 -10.40
C PHE A 264 -17.12 3.86 -9.48
N SER A 265 -16.93 3.60 -8.18
CA SER A 265 -16.65 4.65 -7.19
C SER A 265 -15.15 4.91 -6.98
N THR A 266 -14.68 6.12 -7.28
CA THR A 266 -13.34 6.61 -6.92
C THR A 266 -13.19 6.97 -5.43
N ALA A 267 -14.31 7.15 -4.73
CA ALA A 267 -14.33 7.44 -3.29
C ALA A 267 -13.85 6.24 -2.43
N SER A 268 -13.95 5.02 -2.95
CA SER A 268 -13.46 3.80 -2.29
C SER A 268 -11.94 3.67 -2.29
N ALA A 269 -11.21 4.58 -2.95
CA ALA A 269 -9.74 4.64 -2.95
C ALA A 269 -9.15 5.28 -1.68
N GLN A 270 -9.96 5.57 -0.64
CA GLN A 270 -9.41 5.99 0.64
C GLN A 270 -8.49 4.89 1.18
N SER A 271 -7.29 5.28 1.64
CA SER A 271 -6.31 4.35 2.19
C SER A 271 -6.96 3.49 3.26
N PRO A 272 -6.80 2.15 3.22
CA PRO A 272 -7.42 1.28 4.20
C PRO A 272 -6.96 1.68 5.60
N VAL A 273 -7.92 1.98 6.47
CA VAL A 273 -7.68 2.19 7.89
C VAL A 273 -8.17 0.95 8.60
N GLY A 274 -7.37 0.44 9.53
CA GLY A 274 -7.72 -0.72 10.33
C GLY A 274 -8.56 -0.36 11.55
N TYR A 275 -8.34 -1.05 12.67
CA TYR A 275 -9.12 -0.83 13.90
C TYR A 275 -9.02 0.60 14.46
N ILE A 276 -7.97 1.35 14.12
CA ILE A 276 -7.82 2.76 14.49
C ILE A 276 -8.99 3.62 13.97
N GLU A 277 -9.64 3.21 12.88
CA GLU A 277 -10.86 3.86 12.37
C GLU A 277 -11.97 3.90 13.42
N GLN A 278 -12.08 2.89 14.28
CA GLN A 278 -13.13 2.77 15.29
C GLN A 278 -12.90 3.69 16.50
N THR A 279 -11.74 4.35 16.58
CA THR A 279 -11.42 5.23 17.70
C THR A 279 -12.21 6.53 17.67
N GLU A 280 -12.60 7.01 18.85
CA GLU A 280 -13.29 8.29 19.01
C GLU A 280 -12.49 9.46 18.41
N ILE A 281 -11.16 9.42 18.55
CA ILE A 281 -10.25 10.45 18.05
C ILE A 281 -10.33 10.52 16.52
N PHE A 282 -10.31 9.36 15.85
CA PHE A 282 -10.41 9.31 14.39
C PHE A 282 -11.79 9.76 13.91
N GLN A 283 -12.87 9.27 14.53
CA GLN A 283 -14.23 9.60 14.13
C GLN A 283 -14.56 11.09 14.35
N GLY A 284 -14.06 11.68 15.44
CA GLY A 284 -14.18 13.11 15.73
C GLY A 284 -13.33 14.02 14.83
N THR A 285 -12.41 13.48 14.04
CA THR A 285 -11.61 14.30 13.10
C THR A 285 -12.33 14.55 11.77
N PRO A 286 -12.22 15.77 11.21
CA PRO A 286 -12.74 16.07 9.87
C PRO A 286 -12.13 15.14 8.80
N PRO A 287 -12.91 14.73 7.78
CA PRO A 287 -12.49 13.71 6.82
C PRO A 287 -11.22 14.05 6.05
N ALA A 288 -10.96 15.33 5.78
CA ALA A 288 -9.73 15.79 5.14
C ALA A 288 -8.46 15.53 5.96
N LEU A 289 -8.58 15.42 7.29
CA LEU A 289 -7.46 15.24 8.22
C LEU A 289 -7.35 13.82 8.76
N ARG A 290 -8.35 12.96 8.55
CA ARG A 290 -8.42 11.59 9.07
C ARG A 290 -7.19 10.74 8.77
N THR A 291 -6.67 10.79 7.54
CA THR A 291 -5.47 10.03 7.15
C THR A 291 -4.23 10.46 7.94
N ARG A 292 -4.07 11.77 8.16
CA ARG A 292 -2.98 12.34 8.95
C ARG A 292 -3.14 12.04 10.44
N ALA A 293 -4.38 12.12 10.95
CA ALA A 293 -4.71 11.78 12.33
C ALA A 293 -4.46 10.29 12.61
N CYS A 294 -4.86 9.39 11.71
CA CYS A 294 -4.60 7.96 11.82
C CYS A 294 -3.12 7.63 11.96
N ARG A 295 -2.25 8.22 11.11
CA ARG A 295 -0.79 8.08 11.22
C ARG A 295 -0.26 8.55 12.58
N LEU A 296 -0.78 9.67 13.07
CA LEU A 296 -0.38 10.23 14.36
C LEU A 296 -0.82 9.32 15.53
N VAL A 297 -2.06 8.84 15.51
CA VAL A 297 -2.60 7.93 16.52
C VAL A 297 -1.83 6.61 16.51
N ALA A 298 -1.59 6.01 15.34
CA ALA A 298 -0.80 4.80 15.22
C ALA A 298 0.61 4.98 15.80
N ALA A 299 1.31 6.06 15.44
CA ALA A 299 2.64 6.34 15.97
C ALA A 299 2.65 6.49 17.50
N LYS A 300 1.68 7.22 18.07
CA LYS A 300 1.59 7.41 19.52
C LYS A 300 1.13 6.15 20.24
N ALA A 301 0.24 5.36 19.64
CA ALA A 301 -0.16 4.04 20.14
C ALA A 301 1.04 3.07 20.18
N THR A 302 1.91 3.06 19.16
CA THR A 302 3.14 2.24 19.20
C THR A 302 4.15 2.66 20.26
N LEU A 303 4.21 3.95 20.59
CA LEU A 303 5.04 4.41 21.71
C LEU A 303 4.43 3.95 23.04
N ALA A 304 3.11 4.08 23.20
CA ALA A 304 2.42 3.62 24.39
C ALA A 304 2.51 2.11 24.58
N SER A 305 2.36 1.30 23.50
CA SER A 305 2.50 -0.16 23.59
C SER A 305 3.90 -0.59 24.01
N ARG A 306 4.95 0.14 23.59
CA ARG A 306 6.33 -0.10 24.04
C ARG A 306 6.53 0.23 25.52
N VAL A 307 5.93 1.32 25.99
CA VAL A 307 5.97 1.68 27.42
C VAL A 307 5.24 0.63 28.27
N ASP A 308 4.06 0.19 27.81
CA ASP A 308 3.27 -0.85 28.48
C ASP A 308 4.01 -2.20 28.48
N SER A 309 4.67 -2.57 27.38
CA SER A 309 5.46 -3.81 27.30
C SER A 309 6.63 -3.87 28.28
N ILE A 310 7.22 -2.72 28.63
CA ILE A 310 8.31 -2.61 29.62
C ILE A 310 7.75 -2.29 31.02
N ARG A 311 6.41 -2.12 31.13
CA ARG A 311 5.71 -1.73 32.37
C ARG A 311 6.22 -0.43 32.98
N GLY A 312 6.57 0.55 32.13
CA GLY A 312 7.21 1.79 32.58
C GLY A 312 6.31 2.78 33.34
N ASP A 313 5.00 2.80 33.06
CA ASP A 313 4.03 3.65 33.75
C ASP A 313 2.67 2.93 33.96
N PRO A 314 2.46 2.29 35.13
CA PRO A 314 1.21 1.58 35.42
C PRO A 314 0.04 2.52 35.72
N SER A 315 0.27 3.82 35.95
CA SER A 315 -0.81 4.78 36.21
C SER A 315 -1.56 5.18 34.93
N GLY A 316 -1.02 4.89 33.75
CA GLY A 316 -1.58 5.34 32.47
C GLY A 316 -1.39 6.84 32.21
N LYS A 317 -0.53 7.54 32.97
CA LYS A 317 -0.35 9.00 32.85
C LYS A 317 0.29 9.36 31.51
N MET A 318 1.34 8.64 31.12
CA MET A 318 1.99 8.78 29.82
C MET A 318 0.97 8.65 28.67
N GLY A 319 0.08 7.68 28.72
CA GLY A 319 -0.97 7.50 27.71
C GLY A 319 -1.93 8.69 27.62
N ARG A 320 -2.30 9.30 28.75
CA ARG A 320 -3.14 10.51 28.79
C ARG A 320 -2.41 11.73 28.21
N ASP A 321 -1.15 11.92 28.56
CA ASP A 321 -0.31 13.00 28.03
C ASP A 321 -0.18 12.87 26.50
N LEU A 322 0.07 11.66 25.99
CA LEU A 322 0.12 11.39 24.56
C LEU A 322 -1.25 11.62 23.88
N ARG A 323 -2.36 11.27 24.53
CA ARG A 323 -3.71 11.57 24.03
C ARG A 323 -3.95 13.08 23.92
N GLU A 324 -3.52 13.86 24.91
CA GLU A 324 -3.59 15.32 24.85
C GLU A 324 -2.73 15.90 23.74
N GLU A 325 -1.51 15.40 23.53
CA GLU A 325 -0.67 15.81 22.41
C GLU A 325 -1.34 15.55 21.06
N ILE A 326 -2.02 14.40 20.92
CA ILE A 326 -2.77 14.07 19.70
C ILE A 326 -3.88 15.10 19.48
N ARG A 327 -4.69 15.39 20.51
CA ARG A 327 -5.77 16.38 20.44
C ARG A 327 -5.25 17.77 20.07
N LYS A 328 -4.21 18.26 20.75
CA LYS A 328 -3.58 19.56 20.46
C LYS A 328 -3.07 19.66 19.02
N LYS A 329 -2.50 18.58 18.48
CA LYS A 329 -2.04 18.55 17.07
C LYS A 329 -3.20 18.58 16.08
N ILE A 330 -4.27 17.85 16.35
CA ILE A 330 -5.47 17.83 15.51
C ILE A 330 -6.14 19.20 15.51
N GLU A 331 -6.29 19.82 16.68
CA GLU A 331 -6.83 21.18 16.83
C GLU A 331 -6.01 22.20 16.04
N LYS A 332 -4.67 22.16 16.18
CA LYS A 332 -3.75 23.00 15.41
C LYS A 332 -3.85 22.80 13.89
N TRP A 333 -4.26 21.63 13.41
CA TRP A 333 -4.47 21.41 11.97
C TRP A 333 -5.81 21.95 11.47
N GLN A 334 -6.77 22.13 12.37
CA GLN A 334 -8.06 22.75 12.06
C GLN A 334 -7.97 24.28 12.06
N GLU A 335 -6.99 24.85 12.77
CA GLU A 335 -6.70 26.28 12.70
C GLU A 335 -6.40 26.70 11.25
N PRO A 336 -7.17 27.66 10.69
CA PRO A 336 -6.88 28.17 9.36
C PRO A 336 -5.54 28.90 9.38
N PRO A 337 -4.75 28.81 8.29
CA PRO A 337 -3.51 29.59 8.20
C PRO A 337 -3.85 31.08 8.32
N PRO A 338 -2.98 31.88 8.98
CA PRO A 338 -3.21 33.31 9.09
C PRO A 338 -3.34 33.92 7.71
N ALA A 339 -4.28 34.88 7.57
CA ALA A 339 -4.54 35.54 6.30
C ALA A 339 -3.23 36.14 5.75
N LYS A 340 -2.90 35.78 4.52
CA LYS A 340 -1.74 36.36 3.83
C LYS A 340 -2.02 37.84 3.62
N GLN A 341 -1.27 38.69 4.30
CA GLN A 341 -1.31 40.11 4.03
C GLN A 341 -0.88 40.36 2.57
N PRO A 342 -1.54 41.28 1.85
CA PRO A 342 -1.16 41.61 0.49
C PRO A 342 0.28 42.09 0.49
N LYS A 343 1.17 41.32 -0.16
CA LYS A 343 2.56 41.75 -0.30
C LYS A 343 2.57 42.98 -1.22
N PRO A 344 3.09 44.13 -0.77
CA PRO A 344 3.18 45.30 -1.63
C PRO A 344 4.03 44.94 -2.84
N LEU A 345 3.64 45.47 -3.99
CA LEU A 345 4.47 45.35 -5.18
C LEU A 345 5.85 45.97 -4.89
N PRO A 346 6.93 45.39 -5.43
CA PRO A 346 8.22 46.07 -5.41
C PRO A 346 8.07 47.47 -6.00
N VAL A 347 8.73 48.46 -5.39
CA VAL A 347 8.74 49.83 -5.89
C VAL A 347 9.17 49.81 -7.37
N PRO A 348 8.43 50.47 -8.28
CA PRO A 348 8.84 50.58 -9.67
C PRO A 348 10.20 51.27 -9.76
N ASP A 349 11.23 50.47 -9.99
CA ASP A 349 12.59 50.95 -10.13
C ASP A 349 12.92 51.09 -11.62
N SER A 350 13.31 52.31 -12.03
CA SER A 350 13.73 52.62 -13.39
C SER A 350 15.21 52.33 -13.64
N GLU A 351 15.94 51.84 -12.64
CA GLU A 351 17.37 51.57 -12.78
C GLU A 351 17.66 50.53 -13.88
N PRO A 352 18.68 50.79 -14.73
CA PRO A 352 19.06 49.84 -15.77
C PRO A 352 19.58 48.54 -15.13
N LYS A 353 18.95 47.42 -15.48
CA LYS A 353 19.37 46.10 -14.99
C LYS A 353 20.81 45.80 -15.38
N LYS A 354 21.59 45.25 -14.43
CA LYS A 354 22.98 44.80 -14.65
C LYS A 354 23.05 43.84 -15.85
N LYS A 355 23.77 44.24 -16.90
CA LYS A 355 24.02 43.40 -18.08
C LYS A 355 24.98 42.27 -17.69
N ARG A 356 24.59 41.03 -17.95
CA ARG A 356 25.43 39.84 -17.77
C ARG A 356 25.56 39.12 -19.11
N GLY A 357 26.71 38.46 -19.31
CA GLY A 357 26.98 37.56 -20.44
C GLY A 357 26.90 36.08 -20.02
N GLY A 358 27.24 35.17 -20.94
CA GLY A 358 27.45 33.75 -20.65
C GLY A 358 26.40 32.80 -21.25
N ARG A 359 26.82 31.56 -21.53
CA ARG A 359 26.03 30.50 -22.19
C ARG A 359 24.68 30.24 -21.50
N ARG A 360 24.68 30.12 -20.17
CA ARG A 360 23.47 29.87 -19.36
C ARG A 360 22.48 31.03 -19.45
N LEU A 361 22.98 32.26 -19.41
CA LEU A 361 22.13 33.45 -19.48
C LEU A 361 21.60 33.67 -20.89
N ARG A 362 22.42 33.44 -21.93
CA ARG A 362 22.00 33.47 -23.34
C ARG A 362 20.85 32.49 -23.57
N LYS A 363 21.02 31.23 -23.14
CA LYS A 363 19.99 30.19 -23.20
C LYS A 363 18.72 30.54 -22.42
N ARG A 364 18.84 31.28 -21.30
CA ARG A 364 17.67 31.78 -20.53
C ARG A 364 16.96 32.92 -21.28
N LYS A 365 17.72 33.86 -21.85
CA LYS A 365 17.18 34.98 -22.65
C LYS A 365 16.50 34.45 -23.92
N GLU A 366 17.10 33.50 -24.62
CA GLU A 366 16.54 32.84 -25.81
C GLU A 366 15.16 32.21 -25.55
N ARG A 367 14.89 31.67 -24.34
CA ARG A 367 13.56 31.14 -23.98
C ARG A 367 12.46 32.21 -24.06
N TYR A 368 12.73 33.41 -23.54
CA TYR A 368 11.75 34.50 -23.46
C TYR A 368 11.81 35.50 -24.63
N ALA A 369 12.96 35.61 -25.31
CA ALA A 369 13.15 36.53 -26.43
C ALA A 369 12.30 36.12 -27.63
N GLN A 370 11.72 37.06 -28.36
CA GLN A 370 11.02 36.75 -29.61
C GLN A 370 11.97 36.02 -30.57
N THR A 371 11.49 34.93 -31.17
CA THR A 371 12.24 34.20 -32.20
C THR A 371 12.40 35.08 -33.42
N ASP A 372 13.45 34.86 -34.21
CA ASP A 372 13.66 35.66 -35.42
C ASP A 372 12.53 35.46 -36.44
N MET A 373 11.93 34.26 -36.49
CA MET A 373 10.68 34.02 -37.23
C MET A 373 9.53 34.94 -36.77
N ARG A 374 9.32 35.09 -35.47
CA ARG A 374 8.25 35.96 -34.94
C ARG A 374 8.58 37.44 -35.16
N LYS A 375 9.86 37.81 -35.15
CA LYS A 375 10.29 39.17 -35.53
C LYS A 375 10.02 39.45 -37.01
N LEU A 376 10.20 38.46 -37.91
CA LEU A 376 9.88 38.60 -39.33
C LEU A 376 8.36 38.64 -39.57
N ALA A 377 7.59 37.81 -38.86
CA ALA A 377 6.14 37.87 -38.90
C ALA A 377 5.59 39.22 -38.39
N ASN A 378 6.24 39.83 -37.40
CA ASN A 378 5.86 41.15 -36.90
C ASN A 378 6.32 42.33 -37.81
N ARG A 379 7.06 42.06 -38.90
CA ARG A 379 7.43 43.10 -39.87
C ARG A 379 6.41 43.09 -40.99
N MET A 380 5.92 44.26 -41.36
CA MET A 380 5.00 44.44 -42.48
C MET A 380 5.71 45.20 -43.60
N GLN A 381 5.51 44.77 -44.84
CA GLN A 381 5.98 45.55 -45.98
C GLN A 381 4.97 46.66 -46.28
N PHE A 382 5.48 47.88 -46.39
CA PHE A 382 4.65 49.03 -46.70
C PHE A 382 4.11 48.92 -48.13
N GLY A 383 2.79 49.09 -48.30
CA GLY A 383 2.14 49.14 -49.60
C GLY A 383 1.81 47.78 -50.25
N ILE A 384 2.07 46.66 -49.58
CA ILE A 384 1.71 45.30 -50.06
C ILE A 384 0.76 44.66 -49.05
N GLN A 385 -0.33 44.06 -49.56
CA GLN A 385 -1.29 43.33 -48.71
C GLN A 385 -0.62 42.11 -48.08
N GLU A 386 -0.87 41.91 -46.81
CA GLU A 386 -0.31 40.80 -46.03
C GLU A 386 -1.03 39.47 -46.35
N GLU A 387 -0.26 38.39 -46.44
CA GLU A 387 -0.82 37.04 -46.47
C GLU A 387 -1.25 36.63 -45.05
N SER A 388 -2.48 36.15 -44.92
CA SER A 388 -3.08 35.71 -43.65
C SER A 388 -3.41 34.23 -43.70
N SER A 389 -3.47 33.58 -42.53
CA SER A 389 -3.66 32.14 -42.41
C SER A 389 -4.97 31.61 -43.02
N LEU A 390 -6.02 32.42 -43.08
CA LEU A 390 -7.35 32.05 -43.59
C LEU A 390 -7.74 32.81 -44.86
N GLY A 391 -6.84 33.65 -45.40
CA GLY A 391 -7.10 34.49 -46.57
C GLY A 391 -7.97 35.71 -46.28
N ASP A 392 -7.90 36.71 -47.16
CA ASP A 392 -8.74 37.91 -47.16
C ASP A 392 -8.69 38.76 -45.86
N GLY A 393 -7.52 38.82 -45.23
CA GLY A 393 -7.31 39.58 -43.98
C GLY A 393 -7.91 38.90 -42.74
N LEU A 394 -8.39 37.66 -42.86
CA LEU A 394 -8.89 36.87 -41.76
C LEU A 394 -7.78 35.93 -41.23
N GLY A 395 -7.65 35.89 -39.91
CA GLY A 395 -6.68 35.01 -39.23
C GLY A 395 -5.34 35.68 -38.90
N GLU A 396 -4.33 34.86 -38.60
CA GLU A 396 -3.01 35.35 -38.25
C GLU A 396 -2.26 35.81 -39.50
N GLY A 397 -1.82 37.07 -39.48
CA GLY A 397 -0.96 37.63 -40.51
C GLY A 397 0.47 37.09 -40.42
N TYR A 398 1.06 36.75 -41.57
CA TYR A 398 2.42 36.24 -41.66
C TYR A 398 3.48 37.32 -41.86
N GLY A 399 3.10 38.59 -41.98
CA GLY A 399 3.98 39.73 -42.25
C GLY A 399 4.93 39.45 -43.42
N MET A 400 6.22 39.70 -43.21
CA MET A 400 7.26 39.40 -44.20
C MET A 400 7.55 37.90 -44.39
N LEU A 401 7.01 37.00 -43.55
CA LEU A 401 7.23 35.56 -43.66
C LEU A 401 6.45 34.93 -44.84
N GLY A 402 5.30 35.52 -45.22
CA GLY A 402 4.48 35.07 -46.35
C GLY A 402 5.00 35.52 -47.72
N GLN A 403 5.87 36.53 -47.78
CA GLN A 403 6.24 37.19 -49.04
C GLN A 403 7.15 36.38 -49.98
N ALA A 404 7.50 35.14 -49.64
CA ALA A 404 8.36 34.28 -50.45
C ALA A 404 7.67 33.73 -51.73
N GLY A 405 6.45 34.18 -52.06
CA GLY A 405 5.83 34.06 -53.39
C GLY A 405 5.55 32.64 -53.90
N SER A 406 5.72 31.60 -53.07
CA SER A 406 5.61 30.20 -53.49
C SER A 406 4.40 29.46 -52.90
N GLY A 407 3.54 30.14 -52.14
CA GLY A 407 2.38 29.53 -51.45
C GLY A 407 2.73 28.43 -50.43
N LYS A 408 4.02 28.14 -50.23
CA LYS A 408 4.53 27.15 -49.28
C LYS A 408 5.59 27.80 -48.40
N LEU A 409 5.23 28.02 -47.13
CA LEU A 409 6.11 28.58 -46.11
C LEU A 409 7.27 27.60 -45.81
N ARG A 410 8.38 27.67 -46.55
CA ARG A 410 9.60 26.90 -46.22
C ARG A 410 10.36 27.63 -45.13
N VAL A 411 10.01 27.34 -43.88
CA VAL A 411 10.78 27.79 -42.72
C VAL A 411 12.07 26.98 -42.63
N SER A 412 13.21 27.61 -42.92
CA SER A 412 14.52 27.03 -42.64
C SER A 412 14.82 27.11 -41.13
N VAL A 413 15.10 25.94 -40.54
CA VAL A 413 15.60 25.73 -39.17
C VAL A 413 14.66 26.20 -38.05
N ALA A 414 13.64 25.39 -37.76
CA ALA A 414 12.84 25.54 -36.56
C ALA A 414 13.66 25.16 -35.31
N GLN A 415 14.23 26.13 -34.59
CA GLN A 415 14.42 25.97 -33.15
C GLN A 415 13.03 26.04 -32.50
N THR A 416 12.32 24.92 -32.48
CA THR A 416 11.06 24.82 -31.76
C THR A 416 11.33 25.11 -30.30
N LYS A 417 10.68 26.16 -29.77
CA LYS A 417 10.63 26.39 -28.33
C LYS A 417 9.66 25.38 -27.72
N ILE A 418 10.07 24.11 -27.68
CA ILE A 418 9.28 23.09 -27.01
C ILE A 418 9.17 23.52 -25.55
N ALA A 419 7.94 23.72 -25.09
CA ALA A 419 7.65 24.03 -23.71
C ALA A 419 8.22 22.89 -22.85
N LYS A 420 9.29 23.17 -22.12
CA LYS A 420 9.83 22.18 -21.19
C LYS A 420 8.84 22.08 -20.04
N ASN A 421 8.23 20.90 -19.90
CA ASN A 421 7.42 20.57 -18.73
C ASN A 421 8.15 20.97 -17.46
N SER A 422 7.40 21.58 -16.53
CA SER A 422 7.95 22.00 -15.25
C SER A 422 8.62 20.81 -14.56
N LYS A 423 9.67 21.04 -13.75
CA LYS A 423 10.35 19.96 -13.03
C LYS A 423 9.36 19.10 -12.25
N ARG A 424 8.36 19.71 -11.60
CA ARG A 424 7.28 19.02 -10.89
C ARG A 424 6.42 18.13 -11.78
N PHE A 425 6.13 18.56 -13.00
CA PHE A 425 5.37 17.77 -13.97
C PHE A 425 6.20 16.61 -14.53
N LYS A 426 7.52 16.83 -14.71
CA LYS A 426 8.46 15.77 -15.10
C LYS A 426 8.67 14.74 -14.00
N GLU A 427 8.83 15.17 -12.75
CA GLU A 427 8.93 14.29 -11.58
C GLU A 427 7.63 13.49 -11.38
N LYS A 428 6.46 14.11 -11.56
CA LYS A 428 5.18 13.40 -11.49
C LYS A 428 5.02 12.35 -12.61
N HIS A 429 5.49 12.63 -13.82
CA HIS A 429 5.46 11.66 -14.92
C HIS A 429 6.56 10.59 -14.85
N GLN A 430 7.75 10.93 -14.36
CA GLN A 430 8.78 9.94 -14.04
C GLN A 430 8.34 9.05 -12.88
N GLY A 431 7.57 9.57 -11.93
CA GLY A 431 6.93 8.78 -10.90
C GLY A 431 5.92 7.78 -11.46
N ILE A 432 5.16 8.13 -12.50
CA ILE A 432 4.19 7.23 -13.14
C ILE A 432 4.88 6.20 -14.06
N GLY A 433 5.97 6.60 -14.74
CA GLY A 433 6.78 5.70 -15.57
C GLY A 433 7.82 4.89 -14.80
N GLY A 434 8.07 5.22 -13.54
CA GLY A 434 8.94 4.49 -12.60
C GLY A 434 8.16 3.70 -11.55
N THR A 435 6.86 3.95 -11.39
CA THR A 435 5.90 2.97 -10.87
C THR A 435 5.40 2.13 -12.03
N THR A 436 6.32 1.50 -12.75
CA THR A 436 5.98 0.19 -13.26
C THR A 436 5.65 -0.63 -12.02
N SER A 437 4.40 -1.07 -11.92
CA SER A 437 3.89 -1.89 -10.83
C SER A 437 4.96 -2.89 -10.37
N GLY A 438 4.94 -3.32 -9.11
CA GLY A 438 5.65 -4.54 -8.69
C GLY A 438 5.24 -5.82 -9.45
N LEU A 439 4.51 -5.68 -10.57
CA LEU A 439 4.13 -6.69 -11.56
C LEU A 439 5.00 -6.63 -12.84
N THR A 440 5.86 -5.62 -13.04
CA THR A 440 6.74 -5.58 -14.24
C THR A 440 8.09 -6.26 -14.04
N SER A 441 8.41 -6.71 -12.84
CA SER A 441 9.52 -7.61 -12.56
C SER A 441 8.96 -8.93 -12.06
N SER A 442 8.49 -9.75 -12.99
CA SER A 442 8.30 -11.20 -12.74
C SER A 442 8.42 -12.04 -14.01
N LEU A 443 8.18 -11.45 -15.19
CA LEU A 443 8.14 -12.18 -16.46
C LEU A 443 8.70 -11.28 -17.58
N ALA A 444 9.97 -11.46 -17.94
CA ALA A 444 10.51 -10.94 -19.18
C ALA A 444 10.60 -12.09 -20.19
N PHE A 445 9.92 -11.97 -21.33
CA PHE A 445 10.07 -12.91 -22.45
C PHE A 445 11.26 -12.47 -23.30
N THR A 446 12.36 -13.22 -23.23
CA THR A 446 13.44 -13.06 -24.21
C THR A 446 13.21 -14.05 -25.37
N PRO A 447 13.48 -13.66 -26.63
CA PRO A 447 13.21 -14.50 -27.79
C PRO A 447 14.13 -15.74 -27.89
N VAL A 448 15.13 -15.89 -27.01
CA VAL A 448 16.16 -16.94 -27.12
C VAL A 448 16.17 -17.91 -25.94
N GLN A 449 15.74 -17.53 -24.72
CA GLN A 449 15.90 -18.38 -23.53
C GLN A 449 14.63 -18.59 -22.67
N GLY A 450 13.48 -18.01 -23.06
CA GLY A 450 12.21 -18.25 -22.34
C GLY A 450 11.99 -17.30 -21.16
N ILE A 451 11.11 -17.72 -20.24
CA ILE A 451 10.65 -16.93 -19.08
C ILE A 451 11.74 -16.88 -18.02
N GLU A 452 12.30 -15.70 -17.77
CA GLU A 452 13.26 -15.48 -16.68
C GLU A 452 12.79 -14.38 -15.71
N LEU A 453 12.99 -14.65 -14.42
CA LEU A 453 12.83 -13.71 -13.32
C LEU A 453 14.12 -12.88 -13.18
N THR A 454 14.16 -11.68 -13.77
CA THR A 454 15.27 -10.75 -13.57
C THR A 454 14.78 -9.40 -13.02
N ASN A 455 15.47 -8.90 -12.00
CA ASN A 455 15.19 -7.57 -11.43
C ASN A 455 16.00 -6.51 -12.20
N PRO A 456 15.36 -5.65 -13.03
CA PRO A 456 16.06 -4.67 -13.85
C PRO A 456 16.76 -3.57 -13.04
N GLN A 457 16.45 -3.41 -11.74
CA GLN A 457 17.16 -2.45 -10.89
C GLN A 457 18.57 -2.93 -10.50
N VAL A 458 18.80 -4.25 -10.44
CA VAL A 458 20.11 -4.81 -10.07
C VAL A 458 21.17 -4.50 -11.14
N ARG A 459 20.78 -4.48 -12.43
CA ARG A 459 21.65 -4.05 -13.53
C ARG A 459 22.08 -2.59 -13.42
N GLY A 460 21.22 -1.72 -12.89
CA GLY A 460 21.56 -0.31 -12.65
C GLY A 460 22.59 -0.11 -11.54
N THR A 461 22.57 -0.98 -10.53
CA THR A 461 23.51 -0.95 -9.38
C THR A 461 24.81 -1.71 -9.62
N GLN A 462 24.84 -2.75 -10.46
CA GLN A 462 26.08 -3.45 -10.83
C GLN A 462 27.00 -2.60 -11.71
N LEU A 463 26.44 -1.67 -12.50
CA LEU A 463 27.21 -0.65 -13.24
C LEU A 463 27.73 0.49 -12.33
N GLY A 464 27.50 0.44 -11.02
CA GLY A 464 27.88 1.46 -10.03
C GLY A 464 28.89 1.01 -8.98
N GLY A 465 29.53 -0.16 -9.16
CA GLY A 465 30.54 -0.70 -8.25
C GLY A 465 31.94 -0.13 -8.47
N GLY A 466 32.14 1.17 -8.29
CA GLY A 466 33.46 1.78 -8.47
C GLY A 466 33.50 3.27 -8.13
N THR A 467 33.77 3.58 -6.87
CA THR A 467 34.33 4.87 -6.39
C THR A 467 33.73 6.17 -6.94
N GLN A 468 32.47 6.49 -6.61
CA GLN A 468 31.99 7.88 -6.68
C GLN A 468 32.30 8.63 -5.38
N SER A 469 33.59 8.88 -5.14
CA SER A 469 34.01 9.95 -4.24
C SER A 469 34.13 11.24 -5.06
N THR A 470 33.43 12.31 -4.67
CA THR A 470 33.48 13.63 -5.33
C THR A 470 34.85 14.33 -5.25
N TYR A 471 35.88 13.66 -4.75
CA TYR A 471 37.18 14.24 -4.42
C TYR A 471 38.38 13.66 -5.20
N PHE A 472 38.23 12.58 -5.97
CA PHE A 472 39.34 11.98 -6.73
C PHE A 472 38.94 11.60 -8.15
N SER A 473 39.89 11.69 -9.09
CA SER A 473 39.71 11.37 -10.52
C SER A 473 39.83 9.86 -10.79
N GLU A 474 39.05 9.37 -11.75
CA GLU A 474 38.91 7.95 -12.16
C GLU A 474 40.21 7.26 -12.65
N ILE A 475 41.29 8.00 -12.89
CA ILE A 475 42.51 7.49 -13.55
C ILE A 475 43.63 7.14 -12.53
N GLY A 476 43.45 7.42 -11.23
CA GLY A 476 44.48 7.20 -10.22
C GLY A 476 44.17 6.03 -9.26
N THR A 477 44.85 4.89 -9.42
CA THR A 477 44.78 3.77 -8.46
C THR A 477 45.89 3.86 -7.40
N PHE A 478 45.54 3.64 -6.12
CA PHE A 478 46.52 3.55 -5.02
C PHE A 478 47.18 2.16 -4.97
N SER A 479 48.51 2.10 -5.03
CA SER A 479 49.27 0.86 -4.77
C SER A 479 49.61 0.75 -3.27
N LYS A 480 49.26 -0.39 -2.67
CA LYS A 480 49.54 -0.69 -1.26
C LYS A 480 50.93 -1.33 -1.17
N ILE A 481 51.93 -0.60 -0.70
CA ILE A 481 53.27 -1.14 -0.47
C ILE A 481 53.26 -1.95 0.84
N LYS A 482 53.56 -3.25 0.77
CA LYS A 482 53.86 -4.06 1.97
C LYS A 482 55.25 -3.66 2.48
N ARG A 483 55.34 -3.21 3.73
CA ARG A 483 56.64 -3.04 4.41
C ARG A 483 57.25 -4.41 4.68
N LEU A 484 58.55 -4.54 4.40
CA LEU A 484 59.40 -5.67 4.78
C LEU A 484 59.50 -5.79 6.29
#